data_AF-A0A066WUI9-F1
#
_entry.id   AF-A0A066WUI9-F1
#
_cell.length_a   1.000
_cell.length_b   1.000
_cell.length_c   1.000
_cell.angle_alpha   90.00
_cell.angle_beta   90.00
_cell.angle_gamma   90.00
#
_symmetry.space_group_name_H-M   'P 1'
#
loop_
_entity.id
_entity.type
_entity.pdbx_description
1 polymer ?
#
loop_
_entity_poly.entity_id
_entity_poly.type
_entity_poly.pdbx_seq_one_letter_code
_entity_poly.pdbx_strand_id
1 'polypeptide(L)'
;MVPSNQPVTQALLARAHSPDTVNRIFSDKIQYRPLYLRPNSPPPPSNARNARRKAREEAKKKQKLKPKPLSARERHRRGLYQVPRQGQKYAVFEPLHRLWLGYIEEILGSDLYHGGAAAAAKLSAAEFHGAAVEVSRSSCPSRVGISGIVIKDGKFAFEIITPKNDVKIVPKEGTWFRFEIPVKEPVAEASMSPEAPPRRFVFEVLGDQFLTRGADRANKKFKNHYLKNL
;
A
#
# COMPACT_ATOMS: atom_id res chain seq x y z
N MET A 1 1.34 71.26 -15.54
CA MET A 1 1.70 70.32 -14.44
C MET A 1 0.81 69.10 -14.54
N VAL A 2 1.36 67.92 -14.89
CA VAL A 2 0.58 66.67 -14.99
C VAL A 2 0.56 66.01 -13.61
N PRO A 3 -0.61 65.63 -13.04
CA PRO A 3 -0.69 65.04 -11.71
C PRO A 3 -0.03 63.65 -11.69
N SER A 4 0.96 63.47 -10.82
CA SER A 4 1.88 62.33 -10.77
C SER A 4 1.30 61.03 -10.22
N ASN A 5 -0.03 60.88 -10.15
CA ASN A 5 -0.67 59.71 -9.53
C ASN A 5 -1.81 59.10 -10.35
N GLN A 6 -1.91 59.43 -11.64
CA GLN A 6 -2.87 58.74 -12.52
C GLN A 6 -2.26 57.46 -13.11
N PRO A 7 -3.00 56.34 -13.16
CA PRO A 7 -2.55 55.13 -13.82
C PRO A 7 -2.16 55.44 -15.26
N VAL A 8 -1.03 54.88 -15.72
CA VAL A 8 -0.41 55.15 -17.04
C VAL A 8 -1.43 55.09 -18.19
N THR A 9 -2.41 54.21 -18.09
CA THR A 9 -3.50 54.05 -19.05
C THR A 9 -4.44 55.25 -19.13
N GLN A 10 -4.81 55.90 -18.01
CA GLN A 10 -5.59 57.14 -18.03
C GLN A 10 -4.78 58.29 -18.62
N ALA A 11 -3.49 58.38 -18.29
CA ALA A 11 -2.60 59.39 -18.86
C ALA A 11 -2.45 59.25 -20.39
N LEU A 12 -2.46 58.01 -20.91
CA LEU A 12 -2.47 57.75 -22.35
C LEU A 12 -3.80 58.15 -23.01
N LEU A 13 -4.93 57.81 -22.40
CA LEU A 13 -6.26 58.17 -22.91
C LEU A 13 -6.48 59.70 -22.93
N ALA A 14 -5.98 60.41 -21.92
CA ALA A 14 -6.08 61.86 -21.80
C ALA A 14 -5.36 62.63 -22.92
N ARG A 15 -4.48 61.98 -23.70
CA ARG A 15 -3.86 62.60 -24.89
C ARG A 15 -4.84 62.77 -26.06
N ALA A 16 -5.90 61.96 -26.11
CA ALA A 16 -6.83 61.91 -27.26
C ALA A 16 -8.30 62.20 -26.89
N HIS A 17 -8.65 62.23 -25.61
CA HIS A 17 -10.04 62.34 -25.15
C HIS A 17 -10.20 63.34 -24.00
N SER A 18 -11.41 63.90 -23.87
CA SER A 18 -11.81 64.77 -22.76
C SER A 18 -11.77 64.00 -21.42
N PRO A 19 -11.54 64.68 -20.28
CA PRO A 19 -11.36 64.02 -18.98
C PRO A 19 -12.55 63.13 -18.58
N ASP A 20 -13.78 63.54 -18.89
CA ASP A 20 -14.99 62.74 -18.61
C ASP A 20 -15.03 61.46 -19.46
N THR A 21 -14.62 61.57 -20.72
CA THR A 21 -14.55 60.43 -21.64
C THR A 21 -13.45 59.46 -21.22
N VAL A 22 -12.31 59.97 -20.74
CA VAL A 22 -11.20 59.18 -20.19
C VAL A 22 -11.66 58.34 -19.01
N ASN A 23 -12.33 58.97 -18.03
CA ASN A 23 -12.82 58.29 -16.83
C ASN A 23 -13.83 57.20 -17.21
N ARG A 24 -14.78 57.52 -18.10
CA ARG A 24 -15.76 56.54 -18.59
C ARG A 24 -15.10 55.35 -19.29
N ILE A 25 -14.19 55.59 -20.25
CA ILE A 25 -13.51 54.51 -20.97
C ILE A 25 -12.67 53.65 -20.02
N PHE A 26 -11.97 54.28 -19.09
CA PHE A 26 -11.14 53.57 -18.14
C PHE A 26 -11.98 52.66 -17.23
N SER A 27 -13.03 53.20 -16.60
CA SER A 27 -13.89 52.43 -15.69
C SER A 27 -14.67 51.32 -16.40
N ASP A 28 -15.25 51.61 -17.57
CA ASP A 28 -16.11 50.64 -18.27
C ASP A 28 -15.31 49.55 -18.98
N LYS A 29 -14.20 49.92 -19.64
CA LYS A 29 -13.53 49.04 -20.61
C LYS A 29 -12.19 48.50 -20.15
N ILE A 30 -11.53 49.14 -19.19
CA ILE A 30 -10.12 48.85 -18.85
C ILE A 30 -9.98 48.36 -17.41
N GLN A 31 -10.57 49.03 -16.43
CA GLN A 31 -10.35 48.79 -15.00
C GLN A 31 -10.58 47.32 -14.58
N TYR A 32 -11.60 46.69 -15.14
CA TYR A 32 -11.97 45.30 -14.80
C TYR A 32 -11.61 44.29 -15.89
N ARG A 33 -10.83 44.69 -16.91
CA ARG A 33 -10.42 43.80 -18.00
C ARG A 33 -8.98 43.33 -17.76
N PRO A 34 -8.75 42.09 -17.30
CA PRO A 34 -7.40 41.58 -17.11
C PRO A 34 -6.69 41.45 -18.46
N LEU A 35 -5.53 42.10 -18.60
CA LEU A 35 -4.64 41.89 -19.73
C LEU A 35 -3.73 40.70 -19.44
N TYR A 36 -4.05 39.55 -20.04
CA TYR A 36 -3.18 38.37 -20.00
C TYR A 36 -1.99 38.55 -20.94
N LEU A 37 -1.04 39.39 -20.52
CA LEU A 37 0.22 39.57 -21.25
C LEU A 37 1.04 38.29 -21.12
N ARG A 38 1.23 37.59 -22.25
CA ARG A 38 2.29 36.59 -22.35
C ARG A 38 3.60 37.33 -22.61
N PRO A 39 4.68 37.04 -21.85
CA PRO A 39 6.01 37.51 -22.22
C PRO A 39 6.28 37.13 -23.67
N ASN A 40 6.58 38.14 -24.48
CA ASN A 40 6.89 38.02 -25.90
C ASN A 40 8.32 37.50 -26.15
N SER A 41 9.17 37.47 -25.13
CA SER A 41 10.45 36.78 -25.18
C SER A 41 10.29 35.35 -24.66
N PRO A 42 10.77 34.32 -25.39
CA PRO A 42 11.01 33.04 -24.75
C PRO A 42 11.92 33.28 -23.54
N PRO A 43 11.64 32.70 -22.37
CA PRO A 43 12.52 32.84 -21.22
C PRO A 43 13.93 32.47 -21.65
N PRO A 44 14.97 33.22 -21.23
CA PRO A 44 16.34 32.92 -21.61
C PRO A 44 16.60 31.44 -21.32
N PRO A 45 17.29 30.70 -22.22
CA PRO A 45 17.45 29.25 -22.09
C PRO A 45 17.97 28.97 -20.69
N SER A 46 17.11 28.37 -19.86
CA SER A 46 17.45 28.13 -18.47
C SER A 46 18.61 27.15 -18.48
N ASN A 47 19.80 27.62 -18.14
CA ASN A 47 20.95 26.76 -17.87
C ASN A 47 20.47 25.56 -17.04
N ALA A 48 20.82 24.33 -17.44
CA ALA A 48 20.33 23.10 -16.79
C ALA A 48 20.50 23.13 -15.26
N ARG A 49 21.51 23.85 -14.77
CA ARG A 49 21.76 24.15 -13.36
C ARG A 49 20.62 24.94 -12.68
N ASN A 50 20.08 25.97 -13.32
CA ASN A 50 19.00 26.80 -12.80
C ASN A 50 17.67 26.02 -12.76
N ALA A 51 17.39 25.20 -13.78
CA ALA A 51 16.23 24.32 -13.78
C ALA A 51 16.28 23.31 -12.63
N ARG A 52 17.44 22.66 -12.41
CA ARG A 52 17.67 21.76 -11.26
C ARG A 52 17.50 22.47 -9.91
N ARG A 53 17.99 23.70 -9.78
CA ARG A 53 17.83 24.52 -8.57
C ARG A 53 16.36 24.82 -8.30
N LYS A 54 15.62 25.30 -9.31
CA LYS A 54 14.19 25.61 -9.21
C LYS A 54 13.36 24.37 -8.85
N ALA A 55 13.62 23.24 -9.50
CA ALA A 55 12.96 21.96 -9.17
C ALA A 55 13.22 21.53 -7.71
N ARG A 56 14.46 21.72 -7.21
CA ARG A 56 14.80 21.42 -5.81
C ARG A 56 14.10 22.36 -4.83
N GLU A 57 13.99 23.65 -5.16
CA GLU A 57 13.26 24.64 -4.35
C GLU A 57 11.76 24.35 -4.31
N GLU A 58 11.16 24.02 -5.46
CA GLU A 58 9.76 23.61 -5.56
C GLU A 58 9.49 22.32 -4.77
N ALA A 59 10.38 21.33 -4.87
CA ALA A 59 10.29 20.10 -4.07
C ALA A 59 10.38 20.39 -2.56
N LYS A 60 11.28 21.29 -2.14
CA LYS A 60 11.37 21.74 -0.73
C LYS A 60 10.11 22.46 -0.28
N LYS A 61 9.53 23.35 -1.10
CA LYS A 61 8.27 24.03 -0.80
C LYS A 61 7.13 23.02 -0.62
N LYS A 62 7.00 22.05 -1.54
CA LYS A 62 6.00 20.97 -1.45
C LYS A 62 6.19 20.09 -0.22
N GLN A 63 7.43 19.84 0.20
CA GLN A 63 7.71 19.05 1.40
C GLN A 63 7.26 19.75 2.69
N LYS A 64 7.36 21.08 2.76
CA LYS A 64 6.91 21.88 3.93
C LYS A 64 5.40 21.92 4.12
N LEU A 65 4.62 21.67 3.06
CA LEU A 65 3.15 21.61 3.13
C LEU A 65 2.64 20.34 3.83
N LYS A 66 3.46 19.28 3.86
CA LYS A 66 3.09 18.02 4.51
C LYS A 66 3.55 18.04 5.97
N PRO A 67 2.75 17.53 6.91
CA PRO A 67 3.22 17.35 8.28
C PRO A 67 4.46 16.47 8.28
N LYS A 68 5.41 16.77 9.18
CA LYS A 68 6.64 16.00 9.31
C LYS A 68 6.27 14.54 9.66
N PRO A 69 6.77 13.54 8.93
CA PRO A 69 6.50 12.15 9.27
C PRO A 69 7.11 11.82 10.62
N LEU A 70 6.47 10.90 11.36
CA LEU A 70 6.98 10.43 12.64
C LEU A 70 8.35 9.77 12.47
N SER A 71 9.31 10.17 13.29
CA SER A 71 10.60 9.50 13.40
C SER A 71 10.43 8.05 13.86
N ALA A 72 11.45 7.23 13.62
CA ALA A 72 11.43 5.84 14.08
C ALA A 72 11.21 5.75 15.61
N ARG A 73 11.89 6.60 16.39
CA ARG A 73 11.74 6.67 17.85
C ARG A 73 10.31 7.03 18.28
N GLU A 74 9.66 7.98 17.62
CA GLU A 74 8.28 8.34 17.91
C GLU A 74 7.30 7.21 17.57
N ARG A 75 7.50 6.52 16.44
CA ARG A 75 6.67 5.37 16.06
C ARG A 75 6.79 4.22 17.06
N HIS A 76 8.01 3.95 17.55
CA HIS A 76 8.26 2.96 18.61
C HIS A 76 7.61 3.37 19.93
N ARG A 77 7.79 4.61 20.38
CA ARG A 77 7.18 5.12 21.62
C ARG A 77 5.65 5.03 21.59
N ARG A 78 5.04 5.25 20.42
CA ARG A 78 3.59 5.15 20.21
C ARG A 78 3.09 3.71 19.99
N GLY A 79 3.99 2.72 19.92
CA GLY A 79 3.60 1.33 19.72
C GLY A 79 2.86 1.05 18.42
N LEU A 80 3.03 1.86 17.36
CA LEU A 80 2.23 1.77 16.12
C LEU A 80 2.28 0.39 15.43
N TYR A 81 3.30 -0.40 15.73
CA TYR A 81 3.52 -1.73 15.13
C TYR A 81 3.28 -2.88 16.09
N GLN A 82 2.84 -2.59 17.31
CA GLN A 82 2.61 -3.55 18.38
C GLN A 82 1.11 -3.75 18.57
N VAL A 83 0.70 -5.00 18.65
CA VAL A 83 -0.67 -5.37 19.01
C VAL A 83 -0.79 -5.30 20.54
N PRO A 84 -1.70 -4.50 21.10
CA PRO A 84 -1.87 -4.40 22.55
C PRO A 84 -2.16 -5.76 23.19
N ARG A 85 -1.51 -6.06 24.33
CA ARG A 85 -1.63 -7.36 25.01
C ARG A 85 -3.06 -7.69 25.41
N GLN A 86 -3.87 -6.68 25.73
CA GLN A 86 -5.27 -6.83 26.13
C GLN A 86 -6.14 -7.48 25.03
N GLY A 87 -5.78 -7.30 23.76
CA GLY A 87 -6.49 -7.85 22.61
C GLY A 87 -5.89 -9.14 22.04
N GLN A 88 -4.83 -9.69 22.63
CA GLN A 88 -4.14 -10.90 22.15
C GLN A 88 -4.88 -12.18 22.58
N LYS A 89 -6.16 -12.28 22.23
CA LYS A 89 -6.97 -13.49 22.44
C LYS A 89 -7.24 -14.14 21.09
N TYR A 90 -7.08 -15.45 21.00
CA TYR A 90 -7.31 -16.22 19.78
C TYR A 90 -8.70 -15.96 19.20
N ALA A 91 -9.73 -15.97 20.05
CA ALA A 91 -11.12 -15.72 19.67
C ALA A 91 -11.35 -14.36 18.98
N VAL A 92 -10.54 -13.33 19.28
CA VAL A 92 -10.63 -12.01 18.63
C VAL A 92 -10.18 -12.07 17.17
N PHE A 93 -9.30 -13.01 16.83
CA PHE A 93 -8.75 -13.18 15.48
C PHE A 93 -9.52 -14.21 14.64
N GLU A 94 -10.45 -14.98 15.20
CA GLU A 94 -11.28 -15.91 14.43
C GLU A 94 -12.09 -15.24 13.31
N PRO A 95 -12.74 -14.07 13.52
CA PRO A 95 -13.42 -13.37 12.42
C PRO A 95 -12.46 -12.94 11.32
N LEU A 96 -11.21 -12.59 11.66
CA LEU A 96 -10.18 -12.27 10.68
C LEU A 96 -9.81 -13.49 9.84
N HIS A 97 -9.77 -14.68 10.45
CA HIS A 97 -9.58 -15.92 9.72
C HIS A 97 -10.73 -16.22 8.75
N ARG A 98 -11.99 -16.03 9.19
CA ARG A 98 -13.16 -16.19 8.31
C ARG A 98 -13.11 -15.23 7.11
N LEU A 99 -12.67 -13.99 7.32
CA LEU A 99 -12.49 -13.02 6.24
C LEU A 99 -11.40 -13.49 5.26
N TRP A 100 -10.28 -13.99 5.78
CA TRP A 100 -9.19 -14.50 4.96
C TRP A 100 -9.62 -15.71 4.12
N LEU A 101 -10.46 -16.60 4.66
CA LEU A 101 -11.03 -17.73 3.91
C LEU A 101 -11.85 -17.25 2.71
N GLY A 102 -12.75 -16.27 2.89
CA GLY A 102 -13.51 -15.70 1.78
C GLY A 102 -12.62 -15.04 0.72
N TYR A 103 -11.61 -14.28 1.16
CA TYR A 103 -10.63 -13.66 0.29
C TYR A 103 -9.83 -14.67 -0.54
N ILE A 104 -9.34 -15.74 0.07
CA ILE A 104 -8.48 -16.71 -0.62
C ILE A 104 -9.29 -17.62 -1.55
N GLU A 105 -10.53 -17.94 -1.17
CA GLU A 105 -11.50 -18.62 -2.04
C GLU A 105 -11.76 -17.81 -3.32
N GLU A 106 -11.99 -16.49 -3.20
CA GLU A 106 -12.22 -15.61 -4.34
C GLU A 106 -10.99 -15.52 -5.27
N ILE A 107 -9.78 -15.42 -4.70
CA ILE A 107 -8.54 -15.34 -5.49
C ILE A 107 -8.28 -16.63 -6.24
N LEU A 108 -8.39 -17.78 -5.56
CA LEU A 108 -8.08 -19.06 -6.17
C LEU A 108 -9.16 -19.48 -7.16
N GLY A 109 -10.44 -19.26 -6.84
CA GLY A 109 -11.56 -19.65 -7.70
C GLY A 109 -11.48 -21.13 -8.07
N SER A 110 -11.42 -21.44 -9.37
CA SER A 110 -11.27 -22.81 -9.89
C SER A 110 -9.94 -23.47 -9.52
N ASP A 111 -8.90 -22.68 -9.24
CA ASP A 111 -7.56 -23.21 -8.92
C ASP A 111 -7.55 -23.90 -7.56
N LEU A 112 -8.54 -23.65 -6.70
CA LEU A 112 -8.69 -24.31 -5.40
C LEU A 112 -8.92 -25.82 -5.54
N TYR A 113 -9.54 -26.27 -6.64
CA TYR A 113 -9.87 -27.69 -6.87
C TYR A 113 -8.73 -28.47 -7.54
N HIS A 114 -7.87 -27.79 -8.30
CA HIS A 114 -6.85 -28.42 -9.14
C HIS A 114 -5.43 -28.13 -8.66
N GLY A 115 -5.22 -27.02 -7.94
CA GLY A 115 -3.91 -26.54 -7.55
C GLY A 115 -3.04 -26.14 -8.74
N GLY A 116 -1.75 -26.45 -8.65
CA GLY A 116 -0.78 -26.24 -9.72
C GLY A 116 -0.12 -24.86 -9.75
N ALA A 117 0.58 -24.57 -10.84
CA ALA A 117 1.42 -23.38 -10.98
C ALA A 117 0.62 -22.06 -10.93
N ALA A 118 -0.61 -22.05 -11.46
CA ALA A 118 -1.49 -20.88 -11.41
C ALA A 118 -1.89 -20.55 -9.97
N ALA A 119 -2.32 -21.57 -9.19
CA ALA A 119 -2.58 -21.43 -7.76
C ALA A 119 -1.35 -20.92 -7.02
N ALA A 120 -0.18 -21.53 -7.27
CA ALA A 120 1.07 -21.14 -6.64
C ALA A 120 1.47 -19.69 -6.95
N ALA A 121 1.27 -19.22 -8.18
CA ALA A 121 1.54 -17.83 -8.56
C ALA A 121 0.62 -16.85 -7.81
N LYS A 122 -0.67 -17.16 -7.70
CA LYS A 122 -1.64 -16.36 -6.94
C LYS A 122 -1.30 -16.34 -5.45
N LEU A 123 -1.02 -17.49 -4.86
CA LEU A 123 -0.60 -17.64 -3.46
C LEU A 123 0.70 -16.89 -3.16
N SER A 124 1.64 -16.86 -4.11
CA SER A 124 2.91 -16.14 -3.93
C SER A 124 2.72 -14.62 -3.78
N ALA A 125 1.67 -14.07 -4.40
CA ALA A 125 1.31 -12.66 -4.34
C ALA A 125 0.28 -12.32 -3.26
N ALA A 126 -0.43 -13.32 -2.73
CA ALA A 126 -1.53 -13.15 -1.79
C ALA A 126 -1.08 -12.62 -0.42
N GLU A 127 -2.03 -12.05 0.32
CA GLU A 127 -1.90 -11.66 1.73
C GLU A 127 -2.21 -12.83 2.67
N PHE A 128 -1.46 -12.93 3.78
CA PHE A 128 -1.57 -14.01 4.77
C PHE A 128 -1.94 -13.52 6.17
N HIS A 129 -2.30 -12.25 6.35
CA HIS A 129 -2.93 -11.80 7.60
C HIS A 129 -4.29 -12.49 7.77
N GLY A 130 -4.52 -13.13 8.92
CA GLY A 130 -5.70 -13.95 9.16
C GLY A 130 -5.58 -15.40 8.70
N ALA A 131 -4.52 -15.78 8.00
CA ALA A 131 -4.33 -17.16 7.59
C ALA A 131 -4.08 -18.07 8.81
N ALA A 132 -4.78 -19.21 8.86
CA ALA A 132 -4.44 -20.26 9.81
C ALA A 132 -3.21 -21.02 9.29
N VAL A 133 -2.18 -21.09 10.10
CA VAL A 133 -0.87 -21.61 9.73
C VAL A 133 -0.39 -22.63 10.75
N GLU A 134 0.32 -23.64 10.27
CA GLU A 134 1.09 -24.59 11.07
C GLU A 134 2.53 -24.63 10.58
N VAL A 135 3.49 -24.68 11.50
CA VAL A 135 4.89 -24.92 11.17
C VAL A 135 5.11 -26.41 10.95
N SER A 136 5.15 -26.84 9.68
CA SER A 136 5.34 -28.26 9.33
C SER A 136 6.79 -28.69 9.45
N ARG A 137 7.74 -27.82 9.07
CA ARG A 137 9.19 -28.07 9.15
C ARG A 137 9.91 -26.81 9.60
N SER A 138 10.95 -26.96 10.41
CA SER A 138 11.84 -25.86 10.76
C SER A 138 13.24 -26.37 11.04
N SER A 139 14.26 -25.56 10.73
CA SER A 139 15.64 -25.80 11.16
C SER A 139 15.78 -25.85 12.68
N CYS A 140 14.85 -25.22 13.41
CA CYS A 140 14.76 -25.28 14.86
C CYS A 140 13.61 -26.21 15.28
N PRO A 141 13.89 -27.43 15.78
CA PRO A 141 12.84 -28.41 16.10
C PRO A 141 11.79 -27.93 17.10
N SER A 142 12.15 -27.02 18.01
CA SER A 142 11.23 -26.46 19.00
C SER A 142 10.10 -25.61 18.40
N ARG A 143 10.21 -25.21 17.12
CA ARG A 143 9.19 -24.43 16.41
C ARG A 143 8.20 -25.28 15.65
N VAL A 144 8.53 -26.55 15.40
CA VAL A 144 7.66 -27.47 14.66
C VAL A 144 6.38 -27.71 15.46
N GLY A 145 5.24 -27.69 14.78
CA GLY A 145 3.92 -27.84 15.41
C GLY A 145 3.37 -26.55 16.04
N ILE A 146 4.07 -25.41 15.97
CA ILE A 146 3.44 -24.12 16.28
C ILE A 146 2.32 -23.89 15.28
N SER A 147 1.08 -23.82 15.77
CA SER A 147 -0.11 -23.54 14.97
C SER A 147 -0.91 -22.38 15.52
N GLY A 148 -1.60 -21.67 14.63
CA GLY A 148 -2.42 -20.53 15.00
C GLY A 148 -2.78 -19.63 13.83
N ILE A 149 -3.29 -18.43 14.14
CA ILE A 149 -3.67 -17.43 13.13
C ILE A 149 -2.56 -16.41 12.98
N VAL A 150 -2.16 -16.08 11.75
CA VAL A 150 -1.20 -15.02 11.47
C VAL A 150 -1.85 -13.67 11.77
N ILE A 151 -1.36 -12.98 12.81
CA ILE A 151 -1.77 -11.62 13.13
C ILE A 151 -1.11 -10.62 12.19
N LYS A 152 0.18 -10.86 11.89
CA LYS A 152 1.00 -9.92 11.14
C LYS A 152 1.99 -10.63 10.24
N ASP A 153 1.97 -10.24 8.98
CA ASP A 153 2.93 -10.67 7.97
C ASP A 153 4.12 -9.70 7.93
N GLY A 154 5.13 -9.99 8.74
CA GLY A 154 6.39 -9.27 8.74
C GLY A 154 7.29 -9.65 7.56
N LYS A 155 8.29 -8.82 7.28
CA LYS A 155 9.27 -9.11 6.22
C LYS A 155 9.98 -10.44 6.44
N PHE A 156 10.40 -10.72 7.68
CA PHE A 156 11.26 -11.87 8.00
C PHE A 156 10.59 -12.88 8.94
N ALA A 157 9.41 -12.57 9.48
CA ALA A 157 8.75 -13.38 10.49
C ALA A 157 7.23 -13.23 10.40
N PHE A 158 6.52 -14.27 10.78
CA PHE A 158 5.10 -14.22 11.09
C PHE A 158 4.91 -14.03 12.58
N GLU A 159 4.01 -13.12 12.97
CA GLU A 159 3.49 -13.06 14.34
C GLU A 159 2.19 -13.86 14.38
N ILE A 160 2.16 -14.96 15.12
CA ILE A 160 1.09 -15.97 15.13
C ILE A 160 0.45 -16.00 16.52
N ILE A 161 -0.87 -15.89 16.61
CA ILE A 161 -1.62 -16.14 17.85
C ILE A 161 -1.98 -17.62 17.93
N THR A 162 -1.50 -18.27 18.98
CA THR A 162 -1.81 -19.69 19.24
C THR A 162 -3.16 -19.83 19.94
N PRO A 163 -3.81 -21.01 19.89
CA PRO A 163 -5.04 -21.28 20.65
C PRO A 163 -4.91 -21.07 22.16
N LYS A 164 -3.67 -21.12 22.69
CA LYS A 164 -3.36 -20.84 24.10
C LYS A 164 -3.36 -19.34 24.46
N ASN A 165 -3.75 -18.47 23.52
CA ASN A 165 -3.69 -17.00 23.63
C ASN A 165 -2.27 -16.44 23.78
N ASP A 166 -1.26 -17.20 23.32
CA ASP A 166 0.13 -16.73 23.27
C ASP A 166 0.50 -16.30 21.85
N VAL A 167 1.08 -15.11 21.72
CA VAL A 167 1.66 -14.65 20.46
C VAL A 167 3.08 -15.19 20.33
N LYS A 168 3.35 -15.91 19.24
CA LYS A 168 4.67 -16.44 18.87
C LYS A 168 5.17 -15.73 17.61
N ILE A 169 6.41 -15.26 17.65
CA ILE A 169 7.08 -14.69 16.49
C ILE A 169 7.93 -15.80 15.86
N VAL A 170 7.53 -16.27 14.69
CA VAL A 170 8.19 -17.36 13.98
C VAL A 170 8.97 -16.79 12.79
N PRO A 171 10.32 -16.88 12.79
CA PRO A 171 11.13 -16.51 11.64
C PRO A 171 10.75 -17.34 10.42
N LYS A 172 10.68 -16.70 9.25
CA LYS A 172 10.40 -17.38 7.98
C LYS A 172 11.61 -18.16 7.48
N GLU A 173 12.81 -17.68 7.77
CA GLU A 173 14.04 -18.36 7.42
C GLU A 173 14.10 -19.78 8.03
N GLY A 174 14.46 -20.75 7.20
CA GLY A 174 14.57 -22.16 7.54
C GLY A 174 13.25 -22.79 7.99
N THR A 175 12.10 -22.21 7.66
CA THR A 175 10.79 -22.66 8.15
C THR A 175 9.79 -22.85 7.02
N TRP A 176 9.03 -23.94 7.09
CA TRP A 176 7.95 -24.29 6.18
C TRP A 176 6.62 -24.09 6.88
N PHE A 177 5.72 -23.39 6.21
CA PHE A 177 4.41 -23.03 6.72
C PHE A 177 3.35 -23.77 5.93
N ARG A 178 2.61 -24.65 6.60
CA ARG A 178 1.46 -25.36 6.05
C ARG A 178 0.20 -24.53 6.29
N PHE A 179 -0.59 -24.39 5.24
CA PHE A 179 -1.90 -23.73 5.27
C PHE A 179 -2.97 -24.70 4.80
N GLU A 180 -4.15 -24.61 5.40
CA GLU A 180 -5.31 -25.43 5.03
C GLU A 180 -6.49 -24.54 4.71
N ILE A 181 -7.12 -24.79 3.56
CA ILE A 181 -8.34 -24.11 3.11
C ILE A 181 -9.43 -25.17 2.95
N PRO A 182 -10.58 -25.06 3.64
CA PRO A 182 -11.73 -25.91 3.38
C PRO A 182 -12.30 -25.62 1.99
N VAL A 183 -12.54 -26.67 1.19
CA VAL A 183 -13.14 -26.53 -0.15
C VAL A 183 -14.64 -26.76 -0.03
N LYS A 184 -15.45 -25.80 -0.50
CA LYS A 184 -16.90 -25.97 -0.58
C LYS A 184 -17.20 -26.82 -1.82
N GLU A 185 -17.73 -28.02 -1.64
CA GLU A 185 -18.15 -28.84 -2.77
C GLU A 185 -19.42 -28.27 -3.42
N PRO A 186 -19.54 -28.31 -4.75
CA PRO A 186 -20.79 -27.95 -5.42
C PRO A 186 -21.89 -28.91 -4.98
N VAL A 187 -23.10 -28.36 -4.76
CA VAL A 187 -24.27 -29.05 -4.19
C VAL A 187 -24.65 -30.35 -4.93
N ALA A 188 -24.19 -30.54 -6.18
CA ALA A 188 -24.42 -31.75 -6.97
C ALA A 188 -23.69 -33.02 -6.45
N GLU A 189 -22.52 -32.87 -5.81
CA GLU A 189 -21.75 -34.01 -5.26
C GLU A 189 -22.09 -34.29 -3.79
N ALA A 190 -22.60 -33.28 -3.06
CA ALA A 190 -23.02 -33.41 -1.66
C ALA A 190 -24.16 -34.42 -1.44
N SER A 191 -24.94 -34.73 -2.49
CA SER A 191 -26.01 -35.73 -2.46
C SER A 191 -25.54 -37.19 -2.64
N MET A 192 -24.26 -37.44 -2.96
CA MET A 192 -23.80 -38.79 -3.33
C MET A 192 -22.93 -39.50 -2.28
N SER A 193 -22.46 -38.82 -1.22
CA SER A 193 -21.69 -39.49 -0.14
C SER A 193 -21.68 -38.70 1.18
N PRO A 194 -22.61 -38.96 2.12
CA PRO A 194 -22.71 -38.22 3.38
C PRO A 194 -21.62 -38.51 4.43
N GLU A 195 -20.62 -39.36 4.13
CA GLU A 195 -19.65 -39.88 5.11
C GLU A 195 -18.17 -39.53 4.81
N ALA A 196 -17.89 -38.86 3.69
CA ALA A 196 -16.52 -38.47 3.35
C ALA A 196 -16.11 -37.18 4.12
N PRO A 197 -14.88 -37.12 4.67
CA PRO A 197 -14.38 -35.92 5.31
C PRO A 197 -14.32 -34.76 4.28
N PRO A 198 -14.66 -33.52 4.68
CA PRO A 198 -14.69 -32.39 3.76
C PRO A 198 -13.32 -32.20 3.11
N ARG A 199 -13.32 -32.08 1.79
CA ARG A 199 -12.10 -31.89 1.00
C ARG A 199 -11.37 -30.61 1.44
N ARG A 200 -10.06 -30.71 1.65
CA ARG A 200 -9.19 -29.58 2.03
C ARG A 200 -8.13 -29.36 0.98
N PHE A 201 -7.94 -28.10 0.60
CA PHE A 201 -6.79 -27.67 -0.19
C PHE A 201 -5.66 -27.30 0.76
N VAL A 202 -4.60 -28.10 0.74
CA VAL A 202 -3.43 -27.93 1.62
C VAL A 202 -2.25 -27.52 0.75
N PHE A 203 -1.55 -26.48 1.17
CA PHE A 203 -0.32 -26.05 0.51
C PHE A 203 0.74 -25.64 1.55
N GLU A 204 1.99 -25.75 1.15
CA GLU A 204 3.13 -25.32 1.96
C GLU A 204 3.83 -24.13 1.32
N VAL A 205 4.22 -23.18 2.16
CA VAL A 205 5.03 -22.03 1.77
C VAL A 205 6.42 -22.19 2.37
N LEU A 206 7.42 -22.20 1.51
CA LEU A 206 8.82 -22.15 1.90
C LEU A 206 9.17 -20.73 2.36
N GLY A 207 9.46 -20.57 3.65
CA GLY A 207 9.69 -19.25 4.24
C GLY A 207 10.95 -18.53 3.74
N ASP A 208 11.98 -19.25 3.30
CA ASP A 208 13.20 -18.67 2.69
C ASP A 208 12.91 -17.84 1.44
N GLN A 209 11.92 -18.27 0.65
CA GLN A 209 11.46 -17.54 -0.54
C GLN A 209 10.38 -16.50 -0.21
N PHE A 210 9.92 -16.47 1.04
CA PHE A 210 8.82 -15.64 1.52
C PHE A 210 9.25 -14.46 2.40
N LEU A 211 10.54 -14.08 2.34
CA LEU A 211 11.18 -12.98 3.09
C LEU A 211 10.81 -11.56 2.60
N THR A 212 9.52 -11.35 2.35
CA THR A 212 8.91 -10.10 1.91
C THR A 212 7.62 -9.84 2.67
N ARG A 213 7.32 -8.57 2.88
CA ARG A 213 6.04 -8.16 3.50
C ARG A 213 4.90 -8.44 2.52
N GLY A 214 3.70 -8.74 3.02
CA GLY A 214 2.53 -9.00 2.16
C GLY A 214 2.26 -7.92 1.13
N ALA A 215 2.22 -6.66 1.55
CA ALA A 215 2.05 -5.52 0.65
C ALA A 215 3.12 -5.39 -0.45
N ASP A 216 4.35 -5.88 -0.20
CA ASP A 216 5.44 -5.81 -1.17
C ASP A 216 5.42 -7.00 -2.15
N ARG A 217 4.71 -8.09 -1.85
CA ARG A 217 4.68 -9.31 -2.68
C ARG A 217 3.93 -9.12 -3.98
N ALA A 218 2.78 -8.44 -3.96
CA ALA A 218 1.96 -8.24 -5.15
C ALA A 218 2.72 -7.56 -6.30
N ASN A 219 3.67 -6.68 -5.98
CA ASN A 219 4.48 -5.96 -6.97
C ASN A 219 5.85 -6.61 -7.23
N LYS A 220 6.19 -7.69 -6.52
CA LYS A 220 7.49 -8.34 -6.65
C LYS A 220 7.48 -9.36 -7.78
N LYS A 221 8.46 -9.24 -8.68
CA LYS A 221 8.75 -10.29 -9.65
C LYS A 221 9.57 -11.38 -8.98
N PHE A 222 8.92 -12.50 -8.65
CA PHE A 222 9.61 -13.68 -8.15
C PHE A 222 10.47 -14.30 -9.24
N LYS A 223 11.70 -14.66 -8.89
CA LYS A 223 12.65 -15.34 -9.78
C LYS A 223 12.95 -16.70 -9.19
N ASN A 224 13.03 -17.71 -10.05
CA ASN A 224 13.41 -19.04 -9.62
C ASN A 224 14.89 -19.04 -9.29
N HIS A 225 15.20 -19.25 -8.02
CA HIS A 225 16.56 -19.44 -7.54
C HIS A 225 16.75 -20.92 -7.19
N TYR A 226 17.92 -21.46 -7.54
CA TYR A 226 18.31 -22.78 -7.08
C TYR A 226 18.54 -22.76 -5.56
N LEU A 227 17.93 -23.72 -4.86
CA LEU A 227 17.98 -23.83 -3.41
C LEU A 227 18.86 -25.02 -3.06
N LYS A 228 20.03 -24.73 -2.47
CA LYS A 228 21.03 -25.75 -2.15
C LYS A 228 20.62 -26.67 -1.00
N ASN A 229 19.73 -26.20 -0.14
CA ASN A 229 19.39 -26.81 1.14
C ASN A 229 17.95 -27.33 1.18
N LEU A 230 17.38 -27.63 0.00
CA LEU A 230 16.07 -28.27 -0.17
C LEU A 230 16.22 -29.68 -0.72
#